data_AF-A0A3B9FLW6-F1
#
_entry.id   AF-A0A3B9FLW6-F1
#
_cell.length_a   1.000
_cell.length_b   1.000
_cell.length_c   1.000
_cell.angle_alpha   90.00
_cell.angle_beta   90.00
_cell.angle_gamma   90.00
#
_symmetry.space_group_name_H-M   'P 1'
#
loop_
_entity.id
_entity.type
_entity.pdbx_description
1 polymer ?
#
loop_
_entity_poly.entity_id
_entity_poly.type
_entity_poly.pdbx_seq_one_letter_code
_entity_poly.pdbx_strand_id
1 'polypeptide(L)'
;MKMIPAPRFPGSFHLWPVLAVMAACSVVLAQEPQAISVDEEKPEPPTCVFSGIAWQGASISGLGYFLEGTKESEFIEVFLPNGSRSRKYAYYGSSPLVFFRAVEIDEDEPEPDPAEPLEDVEPEKFVYQPVVSHPLSPGVKDLFLFFFKGEGDDGTLQLSAINFDPAGFPAGSYWFFSRCPDALSLQFGRDKLVLPAFAQRIVPARIDEFGDLVFRVYRKRAGASRKVYSTIWSYNPRARLLVFLTPSPNGVTIRRITDLVKEEKALGLRPPKEDKEGGGSKRDP
;
A
#
# COMPACT_ATOMS: atom_id res chain seq x y z
N MET A 1 18.68 34.82 42.17
CA MET A 1 17.49 35.42 41.54
C MET A 1 17.83 36.84 41.11
N LYS A 2 17.94 37.09 39.81
CA LYS A 2 18.12 38.43 39.23
C LYS A 2 17.10 38.56 38.12
N MET A 3 16.12 39.43 38.32
CA MET A 3 15.15 39.85 37.32
C MET A 3 15.81 40.86 36.39
N ILE A 4 15.64 40.68 35.08
CA ILE A 4 15.93 41.68 34.05
C ILE A 4 14.67 41.79 33.18
N PRO A 5 14.17 43.01 32.89
CA PRO A 5 12.86 43.23 32.31
C PRO A 5 12.86 43.14 30.77
N ALA A 6 11.67 42.85 30.24
CA ALA A 6 11.36 42.83 28.81
C ALA A 6 11.12 44.24 28.25
N PRO A 7 11.45 44.50 26.97
CA PRO A 7 10.92 45.65 26.25
C PRO A 7 9.63 45.30 25.50
N ARG A 8 8.62 46.15 25.71
CA ARG A 8 7.45 46.36 24.83
C ARG A 8 7.87 47.27 23.67
N PHE A 9 7.22 47.14 22.50
CA PHE A 9 6.60 48.25 21.75
C PHE A 9 5.93 47.73 20.45
N PRO A 10 5.04 48.53 19.82
CA PRO A 10 3.82 48.04 19.19
C PRO A 10 3.76 48.38 17.69
N GLY A 11 2.63 48.03 17.08
CA GLY A 11 2.18 48.61 15.82
C GLY A 11 2.30 47.63 14.64
N SER A 12 1.46 47.70 13.62
CA SER A 12 0.28 48.52 13.36
C SER A 12 -0.51 47.78 12.29
N PHE A 13 -1.83 47.86 12.37
CA PHE A 13 -2.76 47.38 11.36
C PHE A 13 -2.59 48.15 10.04
N HIS A 14 -2.56 47.44 8.91
CA HIS A 14 -2.92 47.99 7.61
C HIS A 14 -3.94 47.07 6.93
N LEU A 15 -5.20 47.50 6.96
CA LEU A 15 -6.24 47.08 6.02
C LEU A 15 -5.88 47.58 4.62
N TRP A 16 -6.01 46.71 3.61
CA TRP A 16 -6.08 47.12 2.21
C TRP A 16 -7.52 47.00 1.72
N PRO A 17 -8.00 47.95 0.91
CA PRO A 17 -9.37 47.98 0.45
C PRO A 17 -9.61 47.00 -0.70
N VAL A 18 -10.80 46.39 -0.63
CA VAL A 18 -11.48 45.66 -1.68
C VAL A 18 -11.81 46.61 -2.83
N LEU A 19 -11.33 46.31 -4.05
CA LEU A 19 -11.83 46.94 -5.26
C LEU A 19 -12.60 45.87 -6.07
N ALA A 20 -13.92 45.94 -5.99
CA ALA A 20 -14.82 45.14 -6.81
C ALA A 20 -15.04 45.85 -8.14
N VAL A 21 -14.61 45.23 -9.24
CA VAL A 21 -14.96 45.65 -10.61
C VAL A 21 -16.13 44.81 -11.07
N MET A 22 -17.32 45.42 -11.09
CA MET A 22 -18.52 44.87 -11.71
C MET A 22 -18.43 45.12 -13.22
N ALA A 23 -18.05 44.11 -13.98
CA ALA A 23 -18.20 44.09 -15.43
C ALA A 23 -19.50 43.35 -15.78
N ALA A 24 -20.54 44.11 -16.12
CA ALA A 24 -21.75 43.60 -16.73
C ALA A 24 -21.49 43.35 -18.22
N CYS A 25 -21.46 42.08 -18.63
CA CYS A 25 -21.47 41.68 -20.03
C CYS A 25 -22.70 40.82 -20.31
N SER A 26 -23.64 41.45 -21.02
CA SER A 26 -24.52 40.92 -22.06
C SER A 26 -24.87 39.44 -22.04
N VAL A 27 -26.11 39.14 -21.66
CA VAL A 27 -26.77 37.87 -21.93
C VAL A 27 -27.15 37.82 -23.41
N VAL A 28 -26.42 37.04 -24.20
CA VAL A 28 -26.85 36.57 -25.52
C VAL A 28 -27.49 35.21 -25.31
N LEU A 29 -28.81 35.13 -25.47
CA LEU A 29 -29.55 33.87 -25.50
C LEU A 29 -29.27 33.17 -26.84
N ALA A 30 -28.17 32.43 -26.90
CA ALA A 30 -27.98 31.39 -27.90
C ALA A 30 -28.71 30.13 -27.39
N GLN A 31 -29.71 29.66 -28.13
CA GLN A 31 -30.27 28.32 -27.94
C GLN A 31 -29.15 27.31 -28.22
N GLU A 32 -28.66 26.67 -27.17
CA GLU A 32 -27.79 25.50 -27.29
C GLU A 32 -28.58 24.37 -27.98
N PRO A 33 -28.05 23.75 -29.04
CA PRO A 33 -28.57 22.48 -29.50
C PRO A 33 -28.45 21.50 -28.32
N GLN A 34 -29.55 20.83 -27.99
CA GLN A 34 -29.55 19.75 -27.00
C GLN A 34 -28.60 18.66 -27.49
N ALA A 35 -27.36 18.75 -27.04
CA ALA A 35 -26.41 17.67 -27.10
C ALA A 35 -27.01 16.55 -26.27
N ILE A 36 -27.33 15.45 -26.95
CA ILE A 36 -27.51 14.14 -26.32
C ILE A 36 -26.20 13.91 -25.57
N SER A 37 -26.21 14.14 -24.25
CA SER A 37 -25.11 13.75 -23.39
C SER A 37 -25.10 12.23 -23.39
N VAL A 38 -24.32 11.66 -24.29
CA VAL A 38 -23.76 10.33 -24.08
C VAL A 38 -23.05 10.46 -22.73
N ASP A 39 -23.64 9.85 -21.71
CA ASP A 39 -23.04 9.79 -20.38
C ASP A 39 -21.78 8.95 -20.58
N GLU A 40 -20.66 9.62 -20.85
CA GLU A 40 -19.35 8.99 -20.88
C GLU A 40 -19.13 8.44 -19.47
N GLU A 41 -19.38 7.13 -19.32
CA GLU A 41 -19.23 6.42 -18.06
C GLU A 41 -17.80 6.65 -17.58
N LYS A 42 -17.67 7.53 -16.59
CA LYS A 42 -16.36 7.93 -16.10
C LYS A 42 -15.75 6.71 -15.43
N PRO A 43 -14.53 6.32 -15.82
CA PRO A 43 -13.91 5.16 -15.25
C PRO A 43 -13.77 5.32 -13.74
N GLU A 44 -14.29 4.34 -12.99
CA GLU A 44 -14.28 4.37 -11.54
C GLU A 44 -12.86 4.12 -11.01
N PRO A 45 -12.39 4.90 -10.01
CA PRO A 45 -11.13 4.63 -9.35
C PRO A 45 -11.25 3.43 -8.39
N PRO A 46 -10.16 2.68 -8.15
CA PRO A 46 -10.19 1.58 -7.19
C PRO A 46 -10.46 2.08 -5.76
N THR A 47 -11.22 1.29 -5.01
CA THR A 47 -11.42 1.46 -3.56
C THR A 47 -10.08 1.55 -2.84
N CYS A 48 -9.16 0.64 -3.16
CA CYS A 48 -7.77 0.74 -2.73
C CYS A 48 -6.84 0.10 -3.74
N VAL A 49 -5.61 0.59 -3.76
CA VAL A 49 -4.47 -0.08 -4.38
C VAL A 49 -3.66 -0.70 -3.26
N PHE A 50 -3.18 -1.92 -3.46
CA PHE A 50 -2.32 -2.57 -2.50
C PHE A 50 -1.12 -3.26 -3.15
N SER A 51 -0.11 -3.50 -2.34
CA SER A 51 1.05 -4.33 -2.66
C SER A 51 1.44 -5.07 -1.40
N GLY A 52 2.27 -6.10 -1.49
CA GLY A 52 2.70 -6.81 -0.30
C GLY A 52 4.01 -7.55 -0.41
N ILE A 53 4.34 -8.23 0.67
CA ILE A 53 5.55 -9.04 0.84
C ILE A 53 5.24 -10.25 1.71
N ALA A 54 5.86 -11.38 1.39
CA ALA A 54 5.97 -12.50 2.31
C ALA A 54 7.05 -12.17 3.37
N TRP A 55 6.63 -11.89 4.60
CA TRP A 55 7.53 -11.44 5.66
C TRP A 55 8.43 -12.56 6.18
N GLN A 56 7.95 -13.80 6.27
CA GLN A 56 8.74 -14.94 6.75
C GLN A 56 8.58 -16.12 5.82
N GLY A 57 9.65 -16.88 5.62
CA GLY A 57 9.62 -18.14 4.86
C GLY A 57 9.79 -17.96 3.35
N ALA A 58 9.13 -18.82 2.56
CA ALA A 58 9.16 -18.76 1.11
C ALA A 58 8.26 -17.64 0.58
N SER A 59 8.41 -17.30 -0.70
CA SER A 59 7.41 -16.51 -1.44
C SER A 59 6.05 -17.23 -1.39
N ILE A 60 4.96 -16.47 -1.41
CA ILE A 60 3.60 -17.03 -1.40
C ILE A 60 3.03 -16.92 -2.82
N SER A 61 2.56 -18.05 -3.34
CA SER A 61 1.81 -18.21 -4.60
C SER A 61 0.47 -18.91 -4.34
N GLY A 62 -0.44 -18.90 -5.32
CA GLY A 62 -1.77 -19.52 -5.16
C GLY A 62 -2.70 -18.79 -4.20
N LEU A 63 -2.35 -17.56 -3.80
CA LEU A 63 -3.22 -16.65 -3.07
C LEU A 63 -3.82 -15.66 -4.07
N GLY A 64 -5.09 -15.32 -3.95
CA GLY A 64 -5.70 -14.29 -4.78
C GLY A 64 -6.87 -13.62 -4.10
N TYR A 65 -7.51 -12.71 -4.82
CA TYR A 65 -8.69 -11.98 -4.34
C TYR A 65 -9.65 -11.76 -5.50
N PHE A 66 -10.91 -11.54 -5.17
CA PHE A 66 -11.93 -11.16 -6.13
C PHE A 66 -11.89 -9.65 -6.35
N LEU A 67 -11.84 -9.19 -7.61
CA LEU A 67 -11.63 -7.79 -7.97
C LEU A 67 -12.64 -6.84 -7.31
N GLU A 68 -13.90 -7.26 -7.20
CA GLU A 68 -15.01 -6.52 -6.57
C GLU A 68 -15.38 -7.06 -5.18
N GLY A 69 -14.62 -8.03 -4.65
CA GLY A 69 -14.90 -8.68 -3.38
C GLY A 69 -16.04 -9.71 -3.42
N THR A 70 -16.69 -9.91 -4.57
CA THR A 70 -17.71 -10.94 -4.78
C THR A 70 -17.18 -12.09 -5.62
N LYS A 71 -17.67 -13.31 -5.37
CA LYS A 71 -17.26 -14.52 -6.11
C LYS A 71 -17.63 -14.49 -7.60
N GLU A 72 -18.55 -13.60 -8.01
CA GLU A 72 -18.91 -13.41 -9.42
C GLU A 72 -17.90 -12.56 -10.19
N SER A 73 -17.03 -11.83 -9.47
CA SER A 73 -16.02 -10.97 -10.11
C SER A 73 -14.75 -11.75 -10.48
N GLU A 74 -13.89 -11.14 -11.29
CA GLU A 74 -12.63 -11.74 -11.72
C GLU A 74 -11.74 -12.09 -10.51
N PHE A 75 -11.24 -13.33 -10.47
CA PHE A 75 -10.25 -13.76 -9.49
C PHE A 75 -8.85 -13.37 -9.95
N ILE A 76 -8.17 -12.55 -9.15
CA ILE A 76 -6.83 -12.07 -9.44
C ILE A 76 -5.83 -12.77 -8.53
N GLU A 77 -4.95 -13.58 -9.12
CA GLU A 77 -3.84 -14.19 -8.39
C GLU A 77 -2.78 -13.15 -7.99
N VAL A 78 -2.32 -13.27 -6.75
CA VAL A 78 -1.35 -12.41 -6.09
C VAL A 78 -0.09 -13.21 -5.82
N PHE A 79 1.00 -12.78 -6.45
CA PHE A 79 2.34 -13.24 -6.12
C PHE A 79 2.98 -12.31 -5.08
N LEU A 80 3.42 -12.89 -3.96
CA LEU A 80 4.07 -12.19 -2.85
C LEU A 80 5.52 -12.69 -2.71
N PRO A 81 6.51 -11.94 -3.21
CA PRO A 81 7.90 -12.34 -3.09
C PRO A 81 8.37 -12.28 -1.63
N ASN A 82 9.34 -13.13 -1.28
CA ASN A 82 10.14 -12.92 -0.06
C ASN A 82 11.26 -11.91 -0.35
N GLY A 83 11.29 -10.81 0.40
CA GLY A 83 12.43 -9.89 0.42
C GLY A 83 12.25 -8.62 -0.42
N SER A 84 11.26 -8.58 -1.30
CA SER A 84 10.94 -7.41 -2.13
C SER A 84 9.44 -7.09 -2.08
N ARG A 85 9.06 -5.93 -2.62
CA ARG A 85 7.67 -5.52 -2.81
C ARG A 85 7.10 -6.26 -4.03
N SER A 86 5.87 -6.77 -3.93
CA SER A 86 5.11 -7.28 -5.08
C SER A 86 4.77 -6.17 -6.08
N ARG A 87 4.22 -6.53 -7.24
CA ARG A 87 3.48 -5.52 -8.03
C ARG A 87 2.32 -4.93 -7.22
N LYS A 88 1.81 -3.79 -7.68
CA LYS A 88 0.57 -3.23 -7.16
C LYS A 88 -0.64 -3.95 -7.77
N TYR A 89 -1.72 -4.00 -6.99
CA TYR A 89 -3.00 -4.63 -7.29
C TYR A 89 -4.12 -3.63 -6.99
N ALA A 90 -5.16 -3.62 -7.80
CA ALA A 90 -6.30 -2.72 -7.65
C ALA A 90 -7.50 -3.50 -7.10
N TYR A 91 -8.19 -2.94 -6.11
CA TYR A 91 -9.37 -3.54 -5.52
C TYR A 91 -10.53 -2.55 -5.58
N TYR A 92 -11.67 -3.02 -6.11
CA TYR A 92 -12.89 -2.22 -6.34
C TYR A 92 -14.03 -2.62 -5.40
N GLY A 93 -13.85 -3.69 -4.63
CA GLY A 93 -14.86 -4.14 -3.68
C GLY A 93 -15.01 -3.26 -2.45
N SER A 94 -15.98 -3.63 -1.61
CA SER A 94 -16.21 -3.03 -0.31
C SER A 94 -15.33 -3.69 0.76
N SER A 95 -15.16 -3.03 1.91
CA SER A 95 -14.44 -3.65 3.04
C SER A 95 -15.17 -4.92 3.52
N PRO A 96 -14.46 -6.02 3.85
CA PRO A 96 -12.99 -6.16 3.89
C PRO A 96 -12.38 -6.67 2.58
N LEU A 97 -11.09 -6.40 2.40
CA LEU A 97 -10.28 -7.10 1.39
C LEU A 97 -10.02 -8.52 1.89
N VAL A 98 -10.52 -9.53 1.17
CA VAL A 98 -10.38 -10.96 1.52
C VAL A 98 -9.49 -11.66 0.51
N PHE A 99 -8.52 -12.43 1.01
CA PHE A 99 -7.66 -13.28 0.21
C PHE A 99 -8.09 -14.73 0.31
N PHE A 100 -8.07 -15.43 -0.83
CA PHE A 100 -8.50 -16.81 -0.99
C PHE A 100 -7.36 -17.66 -1.56
N ARG A 101 -7.41 -18.97 -1.28
CA ARG A 101 -6.62 -19.99 -1.97
C ARG A 101 -7.54 -20.74 -2.92
N ALA A 102 -7.12 -20.90 -4.17
CA ALA A 102 -7.77 -21.80 -5.11
C ALA A 102 -7.35 -23.23 -4.79
N VAL A 103 -8.33 -24.10 -4.57
CA VAL A 103 -8.13 -25.54 -4.35
C VAL A 103 -8.81 -26.25 -5.51
N GLU A 104 -8.01 -26.95 -6.30
CA GLU A 104 -8.50 -27.83 -7.36
C GLU A 104 -9.24 -29.01 -6.73
N ILE A 105 -10.41 -29.34 -7.27
CA ILE A 105 -11.15 -30.53 -6.87
C ILE A 105 -11.07 -31.49 -8.06
N ASP A 106 -10.35 -32.58 -7.87
CA ASP A 106 -10.48 -33.77 -8.72
C ASP A 106 -11.87 -34.35 -8.42
N GLU A 107 -12.83 -34.10 -9.29
CA GLU A 107 -14.02 -34.95 -9.33
C GLU A 107 -13.56 -36.31 -9.86
N ASP A 108 -13.79 -37.39 -9.11
CA ASP A 108 -13.47 -38.76 -9.52
C ASP A 108 -14.02 -38.99 -10.95
N GLU A 109 -13.14 -38.93 -11.96
CA GLU A 109 -13.51 -39.25 -13.33
C GLU A 109 -13.93 -40.73 -13.35
N PRO A 110 -15.13 -41.08 -13.83
CA PRO A 110 -15.39 -42.46 -14.21
C PRO A 110 -14.43 -42.83 -15.36
N GLU A 111 -13.72 -43.95 -15.23
CA GLU A 111 -12.78 -44.43 -16.26
C GLU A 111 -13.42 -44.33 -17.66
N PRO A 112 -12.77 -43.65 -18.62
CA PRO A 112 -13.34 -43.49 -19.95
C PRO A 112 -13.41 -44.85 -20.66
N ASP A 113 -14.62 -45.21 -21.10
CA ASP A 113 -14.86 -46.36 -21.99
C ASP A 113 -14.05 -46.11 -23.30
N PRO A 114 -13.19 -47.04 -23.77
CA PRO A 114 -12.18 -46.77 -24.81
C PRO A 114 -12.71 -46.53 -26.23
N ALA A 115 -13.98 -46.12 -26.40
CA ALA A 115 -14.65 -46.03 -27.68
C ALA A 115 -15.05 -44.61 -28.12
N GLU A 116 -14.91 -43.57 -27.30
CA GLU A 116 -15.39 -42.22 -27.64
C GLU A 116 -14.25 -41.21 -27.91
N PRO A 117 -14.44 -40.30 -28.89
CA PRO A 117 -13.42 -39.33 -29.27
C PRO A 117 -13.18 -38.35 -28.12
N LEU A 118 -11.92 -37.92 -27.95
CA LEU A 118 -11.48 -36.96 -26.94
C LEU A 118 -12.31 -35.66 -27.02
N GLU A 119 -13.40 -35.60 -26.24
CA GLU A 119 -14.22 -34.41 -26.07
C GLU A 119 -13.53 -33.40 -25.15
N ASP A 120 -13.92 -32.14 -25.34
CA ASP A 120 -13.36 -30.92 -24.76
C ASP A 120 -12.99 -31.06 -23.28
N VAL A 121 -11.73 -30.72 -22.94
CA VAL A 121 -11.24 -30.67 -21.55
C VAL A 121 -12.18 -29.78 -20.73
N GLU A 122 -12.96 -30.39 -19.84
CA GLU A 122 -13.84 -29.65 -18.93
C GLU A 122 -13.00 -28.65 -18.11
N PRO A 123 -13.51 -27.44 -17.85
CA PRO A 123 -12.77 -26.46 -17.07
C PRO A 123 -12.57 -26.99 -15.63
N GLU A 124 -11.30 -27.07 -15.20
CA GLU A 124 -10.89 -27.40 -13.83
C GLU A 124 -11.77 -26.66 -12.81
N LYS A 125 -12.48 -27.41 -11.95
CA LYS A 125 -13.35 -26.83 -10.92
C LYS A 125 -12.53 -26.42 -9.71
N PHE A 126 -12.28 -25.12 -9.58
CA PHE A 126 -11.65 -24.55 -8.40
C PHE A 126 -12.66 -24.17 -7.31
N VAL A 127 -12.35 -24.53 -6.06
CA VAL A 127 -13.01 -24.00 -4.87
C VAL A 127 -12.12 -22.97 -4.17
N TYR A 128 -12.65 -21.77 -3.99
CA TYR A 128 -11.95 -20.65 -3.34
C TYR A 128 -12.21 -20.65 -1.84
N GLN A 129 -11.17 -20.94 -1.06
CA GLN A 129 -11.21 -20.95 0.40
C GLN A 129 -10.65 -19.64 0.97
N PRO A 130 -11.38 -18.90 1.82
CA PRO A 130 -10.87 -17.68 2.43
C PRO A 130 -9.73 -17.99 3.41
N VAL A 131 -8.62 -17.27 3.28
CA VAL A 131 -7.41 -17.50 4.08
C VAL A 131 -7.21 -16.39 5.12
N VAL A 132 -7.30 -15.13 4.69
CA VAL A 132 -7.08 -13.98 5.56
C VAL A 132 -7.81 -12.76 5.00
N SER A 133 -8.21 -11.83 5.88
CA SER A 133 -8.86 -10.58 5.48
C SER A 133 -8.26 -9.37 6.17
N HIS A 134 -8.43 -8.21 5.54
CA HIS A 134 -8.05 -6.92 6.11
C HIS A 134 -9.20 -5.92 5.99
N PRO A 135 -9.65 -5.31 7.11
CA PRO A 135 -10.65 -4.25 7.05
C PRO A 135 -10.04 -3.00 6.39
N LEU A 136 -10.77 -2.41 5.45
CA LEU A 136 -10.30 -1.19 4.78
C LEU A 136 -10.74 0.04 5.59
N SER A 137 -9.76 0.87 5.94
CA SER A 137 -10.02 2.14 6.63
C SER A 137 -10.46 3.21 5.64
N PRO A 138 -11.51 4.01 5.93
CA PRO A 138 -11.93 5.11 5.06
C PRO A 138 -10.78 6.07 4.76
N GLY A 139 -10.64 6.44 3.49
CA GLY A 139 -9.61 7.40 3.03
C GLY A 139 -8.22 6.79 2.77
N VAL A 140 -7.98 5.53 3.13
CA VAL A 140 -6.69 4.87 2.81
C VAL A 140 -6.74 4.29 1.41
N LYS A 141 -5.93 4.86 0.51
CA LYS A 141 -5.93 4.50 -0.93
C LYS A 141 -4.77 3.60 -1.36
N ASP A 142 -3.62 3.65 -0.68
CA ASP A 142 -2.45 2.80 -0.99
C ASP A 142 -2.07 2.01 0.26
N LEU A 143 -2.09 0.68 0.16
CA LEU A 143 -1.77 -0.24 1.25
C LEU A 143 -0.51 -1.03 0.94
N PHE A 144 0.32 -1.19 1.97
CA PHE A 144 1.41 -2.16 1.94
C PHE A 144 1.15 -3.26 2.96
N LEU A 145 1.03 -4.50 2.46
CA LEU A 145 0.59 -5.67 3.19
C LEU A 145 1.78 -6.58 3.53
N PHE A 146 1.86 -6.96 4.80
CA PHE A 146 2.83 -7.92 5.31
C PHE A 146 2.11 -9.22 5.62
N PHE A 147 2.51 -10.29 4.95
CA PHE A 147 2.00 -11.63 5.20
C PHE A 147 2.99 -12.39 6.08
N PHE A 148 2.52 -12.89 7.22
CA PHE A 148 3.29 -13.69 8.16
C PHE A 148 2.73 -15.11 8.17
N LYS A 149 3.60 -16.11 8.27
CA LYS A 149 3.15 -17.46 8.62
C LYS A 149 2.70 -17.43 10.08
N GLY A 150 1.52 -17.95 10.37
CA GLY A 150 1.00 -18.09 11.72
C GLY A 150 1.87 -19.03 12.55
N GLU A 151 1.72 -18.94 13.88
CA GLU A 151 2.37 -19.84 14.82
C GLU A 151 1.65 -21.21 14.77
N GLY A 152 2.05 -22.06 13.82
CA GLY A 152 1.50 -23.41 13.60
C GLY A 152 1.89 -24.00 12.25
N ASP A 153 1.72 -25.31 12.09
CA ASP A 153 1.94 -26.01 10.80
C ASP A 153 0.71 -25.97 9.87
N ASP A 154 -0.42 -25.46 10.36
CA ASP A 154 -1.71 -25.39 9.67
C ASP A 154 -1.74 -24.42 8.48
N GLY A 155 -0.60 -23.78 8.16
CA GLY A 155 -0.48 -22.87 7.02
C GLY A 155 -1.31 -21.58 7.16
N THR A 156 -1.79 -21.26 8.37
CA THR A 156 -2.52 -20.02 8.66
C THR A 156 -1.66 -18.81 8.31
N LEU A 157 -2.24 -17.82 7.62
CA LEU A 157 -1.56 -16.57 7.33
C LEU A 157 -2.09 -15.47 8.26
N GLN A 158 -1.18 -14.69 8.82
CA GLN A 158 -1.51 -13.43 9.49
C GLN A 158 -1.18 -12.27 8.55
N LEU A 159 -2.00 -11.22 8.63
CA LEU A 159 -1.89 -10.05 7.76
C LEU A 159 -1.75 -8.80 8.62
N SER A 160 -0.75 -7.98 8.29
CA SER A 160 -0.62 -6.62 8.81
C SER A 160 -0.55 -5.64 7.65
N ALA A 161 -1.08 -4.44 7.82
CA ALA A 161 -1.07 -3.42 6.79
C ALA A 161 -0.53 -2.10 7.33
N ILE A 162 0.12 -1.36 6.44
CA ILE A 162 0.47 0.04 6.67
C ILE A 162 -0.10 0.89 5.55
N ASN A 163 -0.52 2.11 5.89
CA ASN A 163 -0.86 3.12 4.90
C ASN A 163 0.43 3.54 4.16
N PHE A 164 0.43 3.37 2.85
CA PHE A 164 1.58 3.62 1.98
C PHE A 164 1.39 4.84 1.07
N ASP A 165 0.44 5.70 1.42
CA ASP A 165 0.15 6.96 0.74
C ASP A 165 1.42 7.84 0.66
N PRO A 166 1.82 8.27 -0.55
CA PRO A 166 2.93 9.21 -0.75
C PRO A 166 2.85 10.49 0.09
N ALA A 167 1.64 10.97 0.42
CA ALA A 167 1.48 12.17 1.26
C ALA A 167 2.00 11.96 2.69
N GLY A 168 1.83 10.76 3.25
CA GLY A 168 2.29 10.41 4.60
C GLY A 168 3.70 9.82 4.62
N PHE A 169 4.15 9.23 3.52
CA PHE A 169 5.47 8.62 3.38
C PHE A 169 6.14 9.07 2.07
N PRO A 170 6.76 10.27 2.05
CA PRO A 170 7.31 10.85 0.82
C PRO A 170 8.65 10.22 0.42
N ALA A 171 9.04 10.41 -0.84
CA ALA A 171 10.33 9.98 -1.38
C ALA A 171 11.52 10.55 -0.58
N GLY A 172 12.62 9.81 -0.50
CA GLY A 172 13.81 10.17 0.29
C GLY A 172 13.64 9.91 1.80
N SER A 173 12.55 9.27 2.21
CA SER A 173 12.24 9.00 3.61
C SER A 173 12.43 7.53 3.99
N TYR A 174 12.69 7.32 5.28
CA TYR A 174 12.93 6.02 5.89
C TYR A 174 11.92 5.79 7.01
N TRP A 175 11.14 4.71 6.91
CA TRP A 175 10.20 4.33 7.95
C TRP A 175 10.79 3.19 8.77
N PHE A 176 11.20 3.53 9.99
CA PHE A 176 11.78 2.58 10.93
C PHE A 176 10.70 1.89 11.75
N PHE A 177 10.81 0.58 11.91
CA PHE A 177 9.93 -0.26 12.72
C PHE A 177 10.80 -1.03 13.72
N SER A 178 10.60 -0.76 15.00
CA SER A 178 11.21 -1.57 16.06
C SER A 178 10.36 -2.82 16.26
N ARG A 179 10.98 -3.99 16.21
CA ARG A 179 10.42 -5.25 16.75
C ARG A 179 11.13 -5.65 18.04
N CYS A 180 11.92 -4.75 18.60
CA CYS A 180 12.65 -4.98 19.83
C CYS A 180 11.77 -4.64 21.05
N PRO A 181 11.89 -5.41 22.15
CA PRO A 181 11.18 -5.14 23.41
C PRO A 181 11.73 -3.93 24.18
N ASP A 182 12.94 -3.47 23.82
CA ASP A 182 13.56 -2.29 24.42
C ASP A 182 13.58 -1.12 23.44
N ALA A 183 13.62 0.10 23.98
CA ALA A 183 13.88 1.29 23.19
C ALA A 183 15.30 1.27 22.59
N LEU A 184 15.41 1.70 21.34
CA LEU A 184 16.66 1.80 20.60
C LEU A 184 17.00 3.28 20.38
N SER A 185 18.27 3.65 20.55
CA SER A 185 18.75 4.95 20.10
C SER A 185 19.38 4.80 18.72
N LEU A 186 18.89 5.55 17.74
CA LEU A 186 19.36 5.51 16.36
C LEU A 186 20.14 6.79 16.05
N GLN A 187 21.26 6.63 15.36
CA GLN A 187 21.90 7.70 14.60
C GLN A 187 21.64 7.41 13.13
N PHE A 188 21.05 8.36 12.41
CA PHE A 188 20.72 8.23 11.00
C PHE A 188 21.11 9.50 10.26
N GLY A 189 22.20 9.43 9.49
CA GLY A 189 22.86 10.60 8.93
C GLY A 189 23.20 11.60 10.05
N ARG A 190 22.69 12.82 9.92
CA ARG A 190 22.83 13.89 10.92
C ARG A 190 21.85 13.80 12.09
N ASP A 191 20.82 12.98 11.98
CA ASP A 191 19.76 12.92 12.98
C ASP A 191 20.07 11.87 14.06
N LYS A 192 19.64 12.18 15.29
CA LYS A 192 19.63 11.24 16.42
C LYS A 192 18.21 11.14 16.92
N LEU A 193 17.69 9.93 17.05
CA LEU A 193 16.35 9.69 17.54
C LEU A 193 16.31 8.49 18.48
N VAL A 194 15.29 8.46 19.33
CA VAL A 194 14.93 7.28 20.11
C VAL A 194 13.71 6.66 19.45
N LEU A 195 13.80 5.36 19.19
CA LEU A 195 12.71 4.54 18.70
C LEU A 195 12.25 3.64 19.86
N PRO A 196 11.06 3.89 20.45
CA PRO A 196 10.56 3.10 21.55
C PRO A 196 10.37 1.62 21.20
N ALA A 197 10.18 0.79 22.23
CA ALA A 197 9.86 -0.62 22.07
C ALA A 197 8.61 -0.78 21.17
N PHE A 198 8.69 -1.68 20.19
CA PHE A 198 7.62 -1.96 19.22
C PHE A 198 7.06 -0.77 18.43
N ALA A 199 7.71 0.39 18.50
CA ALA A 199 7.24 1.61 17.86
C ALA A 199 7.76 1.76 16.43
N GLN A 200 7.18 2.72 15.71
CA GLN A 200 7.58 3.07 14.36
C GLN A 200 7.80 4.57 14.21
N ARG A 201 8.66 4.98 13.28
CA ARG A 201 8.92 6.39 12.99
C ARG A 201 9.41 6.61 11.57
N ILE A 202 8.83 7.60 10.90
CA ILE A 202 9.32 8.09 9.60
C ILE A 202 10.36 9.18 9.84
N VAL A 203 11.48 9.10 9.12
CA VAL A 203 12.59 10.04 9.20
C VAL A 203 13.06 10.37 7.78
N PRO A 204 13.06 11.64 7.35
CA PRO A 204 13.64 12.04 6.08
C PRO A 204 15.17 11.89 6.13
N ALA A 205 15.79 11.45 5.03
CA ALA A 205 17.24 11.30 4.99
C ALA A 205 17.96 12.65 5.01
N ARG A 206 18.93 12.79 5.90
CA ARG A 206 19.84 13.93 5.96
C ARG A 206 21.28 13.45 5.92
N ILE A 207 21.84 13.41 4.72
CA ILE A 207 23.22 13.02 4.46
C ILE A 207 24.20 13.89 5.26
N ASP A 208 25.33 13.33 5.64
CA ASP A 208 26.39 14.07 6.31
C ASP A 208 27.17 14.98 5.33
N GLU A 209 28.25 15.60 5.81
CA GLU A 209 29.09 16.48 4.99
C GLU A 209 29.91 15.74 3.92
N PHE A 210 30.04 14.42 4.05
CA PHE A 210 30.77 13.56 3.11
C PHE A 210 29.82 12.89 2.09
N GLY A 211 28.51 13.18 2.17
CA GLY A 211 27.49 12.57 1.31
C GLY A 211 27.04 11.18 1.80
N ASP A 212 27.50 10.75 2.97
CA ASP A 212 27.18 9.45 3.53
C ASP A 212 25.91 9.49 4.37
N LEU A 213 25.17 8.39 4.35
CA LEU A 213 24.03 8.16 5.24
C LEU A 213 24.42 7.11 6.28
N VAL A 214 25.17 7.55 7.29
CA VAL A 214 25.62 6.71 8.39
C VAL A 214 24.41 6.23 9.21
N PHE A 215 24.27 4.92 9.41
CA PHE A 215 23.26 4.35 10.28
C PHE A 215 23.89 3.57 11.43
N ARG A 216 23.55 3.93 12.66
CA ARG A 216 24.01 3.25 13.87
C ARG A 216 22.86 3.02 14.82
N VAL A 217 22.88 1.88 15.49
CA VAL A 217 21.90 1.51 16.51
C VAL A 217 22.63 1.29 17.82
N TYR A 218 22.08 1.88 18.87
CA TYR A 218 22.57 1.75 20.23
C TYR A 218 21.47 1.18 21.13
N ARG A 219 21.86 0.26 22.01
CA ARG A 219 20.99 -0.31 23.04
C ARG A 219 21.55 0.06 24.41
N LYS A 220 20.67 0.51 25.31
CA LYS A 220 21.05 0.81 26.69
C LYS A 220 21.07 -0.48 27.50
N ARG A 221 22.21 -0.83 28.11
CA ARG A 221 22.33 -1.99 29.01
C ARG A 221 23.17 -1.58 30.22
N ALA A 222 22.66 -1.85 31.42
CA ALA A 222 23.33 -1.51 32.69
C ALA A 222 23.80 -0.04 32.76
N GLY A 223 22.96 0.90 32.31
CA GLY A 223 23.27 2.33 32.35
C GLY A 223 24.13 2.86 31.19
N ALA A 224 24.84 1.99 30.46
CA ALA A 224 25.68 2.38 29.33
C ALA A 224 24.97 2.15 27.97
N SER A 225 25.18 3.07 27.02
CA SER A 225 24.73 2.90 25.63
C SER A 225 25.80 2.15 24.83
N ARG A 226 25.50 0.92 24.42
CA ARG A 226 26.39 0.12 23.58
C ARG A 226 25.92 0.17 22.14
N LYS A 227 26.85 0.42 21.21
CA LYS A 227 26.60 0.30 19.76
C LYS A 227 26.42 -1.18 19.41
N VAL A 228 25.29 -1.52 18.81
CA VAL A 228 24.93 -2.91 18.45
C VAL A 228 24.85 -3.13 16.94
N TYR A 229 24.79 -2.06 16.16
CA TYR A 229 24.83 -2.10 14.70
C TYR A 229 25.43 -0.80 14.16
N SER A 230 26.15 -0.90 13.04
CA SER A 230 26.78 0.24 12.37
C SER A 230 26.99 -0.08 10.89
N THR A 231 26.55 0.80 10.02
CA THR A 231 26.77 0.70 8.57
C THR A 231 26.66 2.07 7.91
N ILE A 232 26.97 2.15 6.62
CA ILE A 232 26.74 3.32 5.77
C ILE A 232 25.77 2.88 4.68
N TRP A 233 24.75 3.69 4.40
CA TRP A 233 23.79 3.44 3.35
C TRP A 233 23.96 4.41 2.19
N SER A 234 23.71 3.91 0.97
CA SER A 234 23.56 4.76 -0.21
C SER A 234 22.24 5.52 -0.14
N TYR A 235 22.30 6.84 -0.26
CA TYR A 235 21.10 7.67 -0.32
C TYR A 235 20.51 7.66 -1.73
N ASN A 236 19.19 7.43 -1.84
CA ASN A 236 18.44 7.59 -3.07
C ASN A 236 17.22 8.51 -2.82
N PRO A 237 17.20 9.74 -3.36
CA PRO A 237 16.10 10.69 -3.14
C PRO A 237 14.78 10.24 -3.77
N ARG A 238 14.82 9.29 -4.71
CA ARG A 238 13.65 8.74 -5.41
C ARG A 238 13.14 7.45 -4.77
N ALA A 239 13.67 7.05 -3.62
CA ALA A 239 13.29 5.83 -2.94
C ALA A 239 12.63 6.11 -1.59
N ARG A 240 11.69 5.24 -1.21
CA ARG A 240 11.13 5.11 0.12
C ARG A 240 11.65 3.80 0.71
N LEU A 241 12.12 3.82 1.95
CA LEU A 241 12.70 2.62 2.56
C LEU A 241 11.96 2.24 3.84
N LEU A 242 11.44 1.02 3.87
CA LEU A 242 10.97 0.40 5.12
C LEU A 242 12.16 -0.29 5.79
N VAL A 243 12.40 0.02 7.06
CA VAL A 243 13.53 -0.49 7.83
C VAL A 243 13.03 -1.17 9.10
N PHE A 244 13.24 -2.47 9.21
CA PHE A 244 12.81 -3.25 10.37
C PHE A 244 14.01 -3.62 11.22
N LEU A 245 13.94 -3.28 12.50
CA LEU A 245 14.94 -3.63 13.50
C LEU A 245 14.42 -4.78 14.35
N THR A 246 14.90 -5.99 14.08
CA THR A 246 14.53 -7.19 14.83
C THR A 246 15.58 -7.53 15.89
N PRO A 247 15.17 -8.04 17.06
CA PRO A 247 16.12 -8.43 18.09
C PRO A 247 17.00 -9.58 17.60
N SER A 248 18.29 -9.53 17.92
CA SER A 248 19.21 -10.65 17.77
C SER A 248 20.00 -10.87 19.06
N PRO A 249 20.59 -12.06 19.31
CA PRO A 249 21.27 -12.36 20.57
C PRO A 249 22.32 -11.31 20.98
N ASN A 250 23.03 -10.76 19.99
CA ASN A 250 24.11 -9.80 20.19
C ASN A 250 23.78 -8.36 19.77
N GLY A 251 22.54 -8.06 19.39
CA GLY A 251 22.19 -6.74 18.91
C GLY A 251 20.84 -6.67 18.21
N VAL A 252 20.87 -6.12 16.99
CA VAL A 252 19.71 -6.04 16.11
C VAL A 252 20.07 -6.56 14.73
N THR A 253 19.15 -7.28 14.11
CA THR A 253 19.20 -7.60 12.69
C THR A 253 18.34 -6.58 11.95
N ILE A 254 18.80 -6.13 10.79
CA ILE A 254 18.09 -5.13 10.00
C ILE A 254 17.66 -5.73 8.67
N ARG A 255 16.37 -5.63 8.40
CA ARG A 255 15.79 -5.91 7.09
C ARG A 255 15.34 -4.60 6.45
N ARG A 256 15.66 -4.41 5.18
CA ARG A 256 15.28 -3.22 4.40
C ARG A 256 14.45 -3.65 3.20
N ILE A 257 13.39 -2.89 2.92
CA ILE A 257 12.61 -3.00 1.70
C ILE A 257 12.69 -1.65 1.01
N THR A 258 13.19 -1.64 -0.23
CA THR A 258 13.31 -0.43 -1.04
C THR A 258 12.12 -0.35 -1.98
N ASP A 259 11.40 0.75 -1.91
CA ASP A 259 10.38 1.13 -2.86
C ASP A 259 10.89 2.29 -3.71
N LEU A 260 11.08 2.06 -5.01
CA LEU A 260 11.44 3.12 -5.94
C LEU A 260 10.15 3.83 -6.35
N VAL A 261 10.10 5.14 -6.11
CA VAL A 261 9.05 6.01 -6.63
C VAL A 261 9.27 6.12 -8.14
N LYS A 262 8.79 5.13 -8.88
CA LYS A 262 8.62 5.21 -10.32
C LYS A 262 7.36 6.02 -10.59
N GLU A 263 7.32 6.71 -11.73
CA GLU A 263 6.04 7.11 -12.32
C GLU A 263 5.29 5.83 -12.68
N GLU A 264 4.57 5.28 -11.71
CA GLU A 264 3.76 4.10 -11.93
C GLU A 264 2.60 4.52 -12.82
N LYS A 265 2.49 3.86 -13.98
CA LYS A 265 1.32 3.96 -14.85
C LYS A 265 0.11 3.69 -13.97
N ALA A 266 -0.83 4.64 -13.91
CA ALA A 266 -2.03 4.50 -13.08
C ALA A 266 -2.65 3.12 -13.35
N LEU A 267 -2.76 2.30 -12.31
CA LEU A 267 -3.36 0.98 -12.46
C LEU A 267 -4.83 1.17 -12.83
N GLY A 268 -5.09 0.94 -14.12
CA GLY A 268 -6.36 0.59 -14.73
C GLY A 268 -7.57 1.26 -14.11
N LEU A 269 -7.82 2.51 -14.47
CA LEU A 269 -9.19 3.00 -14.60
C LEU A 269 -10.04 1.88 -15.22
N ARG A 270 -11.12 1.47 -14.54
CA ARG A 270 -11.97 0.40 -15.02
C ARG A 270 -12.50 0.79 -16.42
N PRO A 271 -12.39 -0.06 -17.45
CA PRO A 271 -13.12 0.17 -18.68
C PRO A 271 -14.62 0.29 -18.36
N PRO A 272 -15.38 1.15 -19.05
CA PRO A 272 -16.83 1.24 -18.90
C PRO A 272 -17.46 -0.15 -18.92
N LYS A 273 -18.44 -0.41 -18.04
CA LYS A 273 -19.19 -1.65 -18.14
C LYS A 273 -19.99 -1.52 -19.44
N GLU A 274 -19.75 -2.41 -20.41
CA GLU A 274 -20.72 -2.55 -21.50
C GLU A 274 -22.01 -3.04 -20.85
N ASP A 275 -22.93 -2.11 -20.61
CA ASP A 275 -24.29 -2.45 -20.25
C ASP A 275 -24.81 -3.38 -21.35
N LYS A 276 -25.16 -4.61 -20.96
CA LYS A 276 -25.97 -5.50 -21.80
C LYS A 276 -27.37 -4.89 -21.90
N GLU A 277 -27.50 -3.76 -22.57
CA GLU A 277 -28.79 -3.21 -22.95
C GLU A 277 -29.42 -4.15 -23.98
N GLY A 278 -30.41 -4.89 -23.49
CA GLY A 278 -31.64 -5.17 -24.22
C GLY A 278 -31.45 -5.68 -25.65
N GLY A 279 -31.20 -6.99 -25.78
CA GLY A 279 -31.64 -7.78 -26.93
C GLY A 279 -33.17 -7.78 -27.02
N GLY A 280 -33.77 -6.61 -27.27
CA GLY A 280 -35.16 -6.45 -27.63
C GLY A 280 -35.36 -6.96 -29.05
N SER A 281 -35.50 -8.28 -29.19
CA SER A 281 -35.99 -8.91 -30.41
C SER A 281 -37.40 -8.37 -30.69
N LYS A 282 -37.51 -7.32 -31.50
CA LYS A 282 -38.73 -7.02 -32.23
C LYS A 282 -38.87 -8.06 -33.33
N ARG A 283 -39.72 -9.07 -33.10
CA ARG A 283 -40.36 -9.80 -34.18
C ARG A 283 -41.47 -8.90 -34.72
N ASP A 284 -41.29 -8.39 -35.92
CA ASP A 284 -42.39 -7.83 -36.68
C ASP A 284 -43.19 -8.97 -37.35
N PRO A 285 -44.53 -8.82 -37.45
CA PRO A 285 -45.47 -9.83 -37.95
C PRO A 285 -45.43 -10.04 -39.47
#